data_AF-A0A1M5F3L8-F1
#
_entry.id   AF-A0A1M5F3L8-F1
#
_cell.length_a   1.000
_cell.length_b   1.000
_cell.length_c   1.000
_cell.angle_alpha   90.00
_cell.angle_beta   90.00
_cell.angle_gamma   90.00
#
_symmetry.space_group_name_H-M   'P 1'
#
loop_
_entity.id
_entity.type
_entity.pdbx_description
1 polymer ?
#
loop_
_entity_poly.entity_id
_entity_poly.type
_entity_poly.pdbx_seq_one_letter_code
_entity_poly.pdbx_strand_id
1 'polypeptide(L)'
;MTLSALIRKRENATATLATPATHKGARAGTVANVASVAVAKAPAATPKPEAQSGSVANVASVAVANQLFPEEEAPIRAWLAHIEETDPATIADVLEQCQNDAQTRAYCLEQARQIPPPPEPDYTATCGACRHFQRIDHPNLGHCAQGEPEAPAGLWDTDRRWCRSFKQAPDKQEDSRP
;
A
#
# COMPACT_ATOMS: atom_id res chain seq x y z
N MET A 1 7.37 -6.16 18.14
CA MET A 1 8.64 -6.46 17.42
C MET A 1 8.55 -5.67 16.12
N THR A 2 9.22 -4.52 16.02
CA THR A 2 9.00 -3.60 14.89
C THR A 2 9.64 -4.15 13.61
N LEU A 3 8.96 -3.96 12.48
CA LEU A 3 9.40 -4.47 11.18
C LEU A 3 10.74 -3.86 10.74
N SER A 4 11.01 -2.62 11.15
CA SER A 4 12.29 -1.93 10.97
C SER A 4 13.47 -2.62 11.70
N ALA A 5 13.21 -3.41 12.73
CA ALA A 5 14.22 -4.24 13.40
C ALA A 5 14.49 -5.54 12.64
N LEU A 6 13.50 -6.09 11.93
CA LEU A 6 13.66 -7.27 11.09
C LEU A 6 14.42 -6.95 9.79
N ILE A 7 14.16 -5.78 9.18
CA ILE A 7 14.86 -5.38 7.96
C ILE A 7 16.33 -5.02 8.24
N ARG A 8 16.62 -4.23 9.29
CA ARG A 8 18.01 -3.95 9.72
C ARG A 8 18.82 -5.21 10.07
N LYS A 9 18.16 -6.26 10.56
CA LYS A 9 18.80 -7.55 10.88
C LYS A 9 19.12 -8.41 9.64
N ARG A 10 18.68 -8.00 8.45
CA ARG A 10 19.02 -8.68 7.19
C ARG A 10 20.26 -8.08 6.52
N GLU A 11 20.51 -6.78 6.69
CA GLU A 11 21.63 -6.05 6.06
C GLU A 11 23.01 -6.38 6.68
N ASN A 12 23.05 -6.89 7.91
CA ASN A 12 24.27 -7.29 8.61
C ASN A 12 24.73 -8.73 8.33
N ALA A 13 24.07 -9.46 7.42
CA ALA A 13 24.56 -10.73 6.90
C ALA A 13 25.72 -10.51 5.91
N THR A 14 26.92 -10.26 6.45
CA THR A 14 28.17 -10.17 5.68
C THR A 14 28.40 -11.48 4.93
N ALA A 15 28.27 -11.44 3.60
CA ALA A 15 28.69 -12.53 2.74
C ALA A 15 30.22 -12.57 2.69
N THR A 16 30.82 -13.51 3.42
CA THR A 16 32.24 -13.85 3.27
C THR A 16 32.46 -14.38 1.85
N LEU A 17 33.04 -13.57 0.97
CA LEU A 17 33.53 -14.02 -0.33
C LEU A 17 34.61 -15.08 -0.10
N ALA A 18 34.34 -16.32 -0.52
CA ALA A 18 35.33 -17.38 -0.50
C ALA A 18 36.39 -17.15 -1.59
N THR A 19 37.63 -16.94 -1.18
CA THR A 19 38.81 -16.88 -2.05
C THR A 19 38.99 -18.23 -2.77
N PRO A 20 39.03 -18.31 -4.11
CA PRO A 20 39.37 -19.56 -4.78
C PRO A 20 40.86 -19.87 -4.61
N ALA A 21 41.15 -21.05 -4.07
CA ALA A 21 42.50 -21.56 -3.91
C ALA A 21 43.12 -21.89 -5.28
N THR A 22 44.27 -21.29 -5.58
CA THR A 22 45.07 -21.56 -6.78
C THR A 22 45.68 -22.95 -6.69
N HIS A 23 45.28 -23.89 -7.56
CA HIS A 23 46.03 -25.14 -7.78
C HIS A 23 46.76 -25.08 -9.12
N LYS A 24 48.08 -25.29 -9.03
CA LYS A 24 49.03 -25.47 -10.12
C LYS A 24 48.78 -26.85 -10.78
N GLY A 25 48.56 -26.91 -12.09
CA GLY A 25 48.80 -28.16 -12.85
C GLY A 25 47.87 -28.47 -14.04
N ALA A 26 48.33 -28.11 -15.24
CA ALA A 26 48.25 -28.81 -16.52
C ALA A 26 46.96 -29.52 -17.05
N ARG A 27 46.55 -29.02 -18.23
CA ARG A 27 46.12 -29.69 -19.49
C ARG A 27 44.64 -30.09 -19.73
N ALA A 28 44.10 -29.38 -20.73
CA ALA A 28 43.36 -29.82 -21.92
C ALA A 28 41.94 -30.39 -21.77
N GLY A 29 40.97 -29.57 -22.21
CA GLY A 29 39.61 -29.97 -22.57
C GLY A 29 38.90 -28.84 -23.30
N THR A 30 38.92 -28.89 -24.64
CA THR A 30 38.26 -27.94 -25.55
C THR A 30 36.74 -28.08 -25.47
N VAL A 31 36.02 -26.97 -25.22
CA VAL A 31 34.63 -26.82 -25.67
C VAL A 31 34.51 -25.47 -26.38
N ALA A 32 34.11 -25.53 -27.64
CA ALA A 32 34.05 -24.42 -28.57
C ALA A 32 32.80 -23.57 -28.34
N ASN A 33 32.97 -22.25 -28.23
CA ASN A 33 31.90 -21.31 -28.57
C ASN A 33 32.09 -20.86 -30.01
N VAL A 34 31.18 -21.33 -30.87
CA VAL A 34 31.08 -20.96 -32.29
C VAL A 34 30.57 -19.52 -32.41
N ALA A 35 31.17 -18.78 -33.34
CA ALA A 35 30.94 -17.37 -33.61
C ALA A 35 29.72 -17.11 -34.51
N SER A 36 29.19 -15.89 -34.45
CA SER A 36 28.68 -15.19 -35.64
C SER A 36 29.04 -13.71 -35.53
N VAL A 37 29.62 -13.18 -36.62
CA VAL A 37 30.18 -11.83 -36.78
C VAL A 37 29.52 -11.16 -37.97
N ALA A 38 29.24 -9.86 -37.89
CA ALA A 38 29.38 -8.84 -38.95
C ALA A 38 28.99 -7.46 -38.37
N VAL A 39 29.91 -6.57 -37.99
CA VAL A 39 30.76 -5.61 -38.75
C VAL A 39 29.99 -4.48 -39.47
N ALA A 40 30.18 -3.25 -38.99
CA ALA A 40 30.31 -2.06 -39.83
C ALA A 40 31.30 -1.03 -39.20
N LYS A 41 32.53 -1.08 -39.71
CA LYS A 41 33.46 0.02 -40.03
C LYS A 41 33.36 1.36 -39.28
N ALA A 42 34.36 1.65 -38.45
CA ALA A 42 34.75 3.01 -38.08
C ALA A 42 35.63 3.64 -39.17
N PRO A 43 35.80 4.98 -39.15
CA PRO A 43 37.16 5.48 -39.04
C PRO A 43 37.34 6.47 -37.90
N ALA A 44 38.56 6.44 -37.39
CA ALA A 44 39.06 7.20 -36.27
C ALA A 44 39.20 8.70 -36.54
N ALA A 45 38.94 9.50 -35.50
CA ALA A 45 39.79 10.63 -35.13
C ALA A 45 39.44 11.04 -33.69
N THR A 46 40.40 10.93 -32.78
CA THR A 46 40.41 11.70 -31.53
C THR A 46 40.92 13.13 -31.83
N PRO A 47 40.55 14.14 -31.03
CA PRO A 47 41.21 14.36 -29.74
C PRO A 47 40.25 14.56 -28.55
N LYS A 48 40.79 14.24 -27.37
CA LYS A 48 40.28 14.42 -25.99
C LYS A 48 40.53 15.89 -25.53
N PRO A 49 40.10 16.35 -24.33
CA PRO A 49 38.86 16.21 -23.54
C PRO A 49 38.13 17.57 -23.38
N GLU A 50 36.92 17.59 -22.80
CA GLU A 50 36.51 18.45 -21.66
C GLU A 50 34.99 18.74 -21.64
N ALA A 51 34.49 18.95 -20.42
CA ALA A 51 33.13 19.33 -20.02
C ALA A 51 32.01 18.27 -20.08
N GLN A 52 31.96 17.50 -18.99
CA GLN A 52 30.78 17.01 -18.27
C GLN A 52 29.41 17.34 -18.90
N SER A 53 28.81 16.39 -19.62
CA SER A 53 27.38 16.44 -19.97
C SER A 53 26.80 15.03 -20.05
N GLY A 54 26.92 14.28 -18.94
CA GLY A 54 26.43 12.90 -18.85
C GLY A 54 25.69 12.56 -17.55
N SER A 55 25.48 13.52 -16.65
CA SER A 55 24.93 13.24 -15.31
C SER A 55 23.41 13.41 -15.21
N VAL A 56 22.77 14.24 -16.04
CA VAL A 56 21.36 14.60 -15.83
C VAL A 56 20.36 13.53 -16.30
N ALA A 57 20.63 12.88 -17.44
CA ALA A 57 19.72 11.87 -17.99
C ALA A 57 19.68 10.57 -17.17
N ASN A 58 20.84 10.08 -16.72
CA ASN A 58 20.91 8.88 -15.87
C ASN A 58 20.31 9.12 -14.48
N VAL A 59 20.48 10.32 -13.92
CA VAL A 59 19.87 10.67 -12.63
C VAL A 59 18.34 10.74 -12.74
N ALA A 60 17.80 11.26 -13.84
CA ALA A 60 16.35 11.27 -14.07
C ALA A 60 15.76 9.85 -14.20
N SER A 61 16.43 8.94 -14.93
CA SER A 61 15.96 7.55 -15.06
C SER A 61 16.04 6.76 -13.75
N VAL A 62 17.08 6.97 -12.93
CA VAL A 62 17.20 6.35 -11.60
C VAL A 62 16.18 6.93 -10.62
N ALA A 63 15.92 8.25 -10.67
CA ALA A 63 14.94 8.91 -9.80
C ALA A 63 13.50 8.45 -10.10
N VAL A 64 13.17 8.10 -11.34
CA VAL A 64 11.85 7.54 -11.68
C VAL A 64 11.74 6.07 -11.26
N ALA A 65 12.82 5.28 -11.33
CA ALA A 65 12.81 3.89 -10.88
C ALA A 65 12.65 3.72 -9.35
N ASN A 66 13.11 4.72 -8.60
CA ASN A 66 13.06 4.77 -7.14
C ASN A 66 11.85 5.53 -6.58
N GLN A 67 10.98 6.07 -7.44
CA GLN A 67 9.72 6.66 -6.97
C GLN A 67 8.78 5.55 -6.50
N LEU A 68 8.25 5.73 -5.28
CA LEU A 68 7.13 4.96 -4.78
C LEU A 68 5.86 5.68 -5.24
N PHE A 69 5.03 5.00 -6.01
CA PHE A 69 3.82 5.62 -6.52
C PHE A 69 2.70 5.60 -5.47
N PRO A 70 1.73 6.53 -5.52
CA PRO A 70 0.62 6.56 -4.57
C PRO A 70 -0.18 5.25 -4.50
N GLU A 71 -0.31 4.55 -5.63
CA GLU A 71 -0.96 3.23 -5.72
C GLU A 71 -0.18 2.11 -5.02
N GLU A 72 1.13 2.26 -4.82
CA GLU A 72 1.98 1.35 -4.04
C GLU A 72 2.05 1.77 -2.57
N GLU A 73 2.08 3.07 -2.31
CA GLU A 73 2.14 3.63 -0.97
C GLU A 73 0.86 3.37 -0.17
N ALA A 74 -0.31 3.54 -0.77
CA ALA A 74 -1.60 3.30 -0.11
C ALA A 74 -1.76 1.88 0.47
N PRO A 75 -1.50 0.79 -0.29
CA PRO A 75 -1.57 -0.56 0.26
C PRO A 75 -0.47 -0.84 1.29
N ILE A 76 0.74 -0.27 1.16
CA ILE A 76 1.80 -0.38 2.18
C ILE A 76 1.36 0.31 3.48
N ARG A 77 0.75 1.48 3.42
CA ARG A 77 0.21 2.16 4.61
C ARG A 77 -0.95 1.39 5.24
N ALA A 78 -1.86 0.84 4.43
CA ALA A 78 -2.95 0.00 4.92
C ALA A 78 -2.42 -1.25 5.64
N TRP A 79 -1.34 -1.84 5.13
CA TRP A 79 -0.63 -2.93 5.77
C TRP A 79 -0.03 -2.56 7.11
N LEU A 80 0.70 -1.45 7.17
CA LEU A 80 1.29 -0.97 8.41
C LEU A 80 0.20 -0.70 9.47
N ALA A 81 -0.90 -0.07 9.09
CA ALA A 81 -2.04 0.12 9.97
C ALA A 81 -2.65 -1.21 10.44
N HIS A 82 -2.72 -2.23 9.57
CA HIS A 82 -3.24 -3.55 9.91
C HIS A 82 -2.39 -4.27 10.96
N ILE A 83 -1.06 -4.10 10.93
CA ILE A 83 -0.15 -4.65 11.95
C ILE A 83 0.02 -3.71 13.16
N GLU A 84 -0.87 -2.72 13.31
CA GLU A 84 -0.88 -1.71 14.38
C GLU A 84 0.30 -0.72 14.36
N GLU A 85 1.10 -0.72 13.30
CA GLU A 85 2.14 0.30 13.09
C GLU A 85 1.49 1.60 12.62
N THR A 86 1.16 2.46 13.59
CA THR A 86 0.54 3.78 13.37
C THR A 86 1.51 4.94 13.64
N ASP A 87 2.72 4.64 14.10
CA ASP A 87 3.74 5.65 14.37
C ASP A 87 4.22 6.32 13.07
N PRO A 88 4.04 7.64 12.90
CA PRO A 88 4.38 8.33 11.67
C PRO A 88 5.88 8.31 11.35
N ALA A 89 6.75 8.26 12.36
CA ALA A 89 8.20 8.17 12.14
C ALA A 89 8.58 6.82 11.55
N THR A 90 8.09 5.73 12.15
CA THR A 90 8.31 4.36 11.66
C THR A 90 7.71 4.16 10.25
N ILE A 91 6.53 4.72 9.98
CA ILE A 91 5.92 4.65 8.64
C ILE A 91 6.79 5.37 7.61
N ALA A 92 7.30 6.57 7.93
CA ALA A 92 8.17 7.32 7.03
C ALA A 92 9.46 6.55 6.70
N ASP A 93 10.10 5.94 7.71
CA ASP A 93 11.31 5.13 7.53
C ASP A 93 11.06 3.94 6.59
N VAL A 94 9.93 3.24 6.75
CA VAL A 94 9.58 2.09 5.89
C VAL A 94 9.32 2.54 4.45
N LEU A 95 8.65 3.68 4.27
CA LEU A 95 8.39 4.23 2.93
C LEU A 95 9.68 4.70 2.25
N GLU A 96 10.59 5.35 2.98
CA GLU A 96 11.92 5.71 2.49
C GLU A 96 12.71 4.45 2.08
N GLN A 97 12.64 3.39 2.88
CA GLN A 97 13.31 2.13 2.54
C GLN A 97 12.71 1.48 1.27
N CYS A 98 11.39 1.57 1.09
CA CYS A 98 10.74 1.11 -0.15
C CYS A 98 11.13 1.94 -1.38
N GLN A 99 11.44 3.22 -1.23
CA GLN A 99 11.95 4.07 -2.33
C GLN A 99 13.39 3.69 -2.71
N ASN A 100 14.21 3.34 -1.73
CA ASN A 100 15.63 3.08 -1.93
C ASN A 100 15.97 1.63 -2.30
N ASP A 101 15.12 0.66 -1.94
CA ASP A 101 15.34 -0.77 -2.20
C ASP A 101 14.13 -1.44 -2.86
N ALA A 102 14.31 -1.86 -4.11
CA ALA A 102 13.31 -2.58 -4.89
C ALA A 102 12.90 -3.93 -4.27
N GLN A 103 13.80 -4.60 -3.54
CA GLN A 103 13.46 -5.86 -2.85
C GLN A 103 12.58 -5.60 -1.63
N THR A 104 12.88 -4.57 -0.84
CA THR A 104 12.03 -4.14 0.27
C THR A 104 10.65 -3.70 -0.23
N ARG A 105 10.58 -2.91 -1.32
CA ARG A 105 9.31 -2.55 -1.97
C ARG A 105 8.49 -3.78 -2.36
N ALA A 106 9.11 -4.73 -3.06
CA ALA A 106 8.43 -5.96 -3.48
C ALA A 106 7.91 -6.78 -2.29
N TYR A 107 8.68 -6.85 -1.20
CA TYR A 107 8.25 -7.52 0.02
C TYR A 107 7.05 -6.83 0.66
N CYS A 108 7.09 -5.51 0.85
CA CYS A 108 5.99 -4.75 1.45
C CYS A 108 4.70 -4.85 0.61
N LEU A 109 4.81 -4.81 -0.72
CA LEU A 109 3.66 -5.01 -1.61
C LEU A 109 3.08 -6.42 -1.51
N GLU A 110 3.92 -7.44 -1.39
CA GLU A 110 3.45 -8.82 -1.22
C GLU A 110 2.75 -9.01 0.12
N GLN A 111 3.22 -8.37 1.18
CA GLN A 111 2.51 -8.37 2.47
C GLN A 111 1.19 -7.60 2.39
N ALA A 112 1.17 -6.46 1.69
CA ALA A 112 -0.03 -5.66 1.54
C ALA A 112 -1.16 -6.39 0.79
N ARG A 113 -0.83 -7.31 -0.13
CA ARG A 113 -1.82 -8.17 -0.81
C ARG A 113 -2.51 -9.17 0.10
N GLN A 114 -1.90 -9.50 1.24
CA GLN A 114 -2.45 -10.50 2.18
C GLN A 114 -3.49 -9.91 3.13
N ILE A 115 -3.70 -8.59 3.11
CA ILE A 115 -4.65 -7.94 4.01
C ILE A 115 -6.06 -8.12 3.44
N PRO A 116 -7.02 -8.62 4.24
CA PRO A 116 -8.40 -8.62 3.81
C PRO A 116 -8.87 -7.18 3.57
N PRO A 117 -9.73 -6.93 2.57
CA PRO A 117 -10.32 -5.61 2.40
C PRO A 117 -10.97 -5.17 3.73
N PRO A 118 -10.94 -3.87 4.06
CA PRO A 118 -11.60 -3.38 5.27
C PRO A 118 -13.06 -3.83 5.24
N PRO A 119 -13.63 -4.24 6.39
CA PRO A 119 -15.02 -4.66 6.44
C PRO A 119 -15.91 -3.54 5.91
N GLU A 120 -16.90 -3.89 5.08
CA GLU A 120 -17.90 -2.91 4.67
C GLU A 120 -18.56 -2.33 5.93
N PRO A 121 -18.79 -1.00 5.99
CA PRO A 121 -19.46 -0.42 7.14
C PRO A 121 -20.82 -1.08 7.34
N ASP A 122 -21.14 -1.47 8.58
CA ASP A 122 -22.46 -1.99 8.89
C ASP A 122 -23.47 -0.85 8.86
N TYR A 123 -24.15 -0.70 7.73
CA TYR A 123 -25.24 0.26 7.57
C TYR A 123 -26.58 -0.28 8.07
N THR A 124 -26.62 -1.43 8.77
CA THR A 124 -27.86 -1.87 9.40
C THR A 124 -28.21 -0.98 10.57
N ALA A 125 -29.38 -0.35 10.47
CA ALA A 125 -29.89 0.58 11.45
C ALA A 125 -31.36 0.28 11.75
N THR A 126 -31.80 0.65 12.95
CA THR A 126 -33.22 0.69 13.30
C THR A 126 -33.78 2.09 13.01
N CYS A 127 -34.90 2.16 12.30
CA CYS A 127 -35.47 3.45 11.91
C CYS A 127 -35.76 4.35 13.12
N GLY A 128 -36.21 3.78 14.25
CA GLY A 128 -36.50 4.50 15.49
C GLY A 128 -35.30 5.19 16.14
N ALA A 129 -34.09 4.71 15.90
CA ALA A 129 -32.85 5.34 16.36
C ALA A 129 -32.33 6.41 15.40
N CYS A 130 -32.97 6.59 14.24
CA CYS A 130 -32.56 7.56 13.23
C CYS A 130 -33.22 8.91 13.46
N ARG A 131 -32.44 10.00 13.41
CA ARG A 131 -32.96 11.38 13.48
C ARG A 131 -33.88 11.76 12.32
N HIS A 132 -33.81 11.01 11.22
CA HIS A 132 -34.61 11.25 10.01
C HIS A 132 -35.97 10.54 10.06
N PHE A 133 -36.21 9.69 11.07
CA PHE A 133 -37.46 8.98 11.22
C PHE A 133 -38.53 9.89 11.84
N GLN A 134 -39.61 10.10 11.09
CA GLN A 134 -40.75 10.90 11.48
C GLN A 134 -41.93 9.98 11.76
N ARG A 135 -42.30 9.83 13.03
CA ARG A 135 -43.49 9.07 13.42
C ARG A 135 -44.75 9.76 12.88
N ILE A 136 -45.69 8.95 12.39
CA ILE A 136 -47.03 9.41 12.03
C ILE A 136 -47.98 9.26 13.23
N ASP A 137 -49.29 9.31 13.00
CA ASP A 137 -50.33 9.08 14.03
C ASP A 137 -50.41 7.60 14.45
N HIS A 138 -49.26 7.01 14.79
CA HIS A 138 -49.12 5.65 15.28
C HIS A 138 -47.83 5.54 16.10
N PRO A 139 -47.84 4.84 17.24
CA PRO A 139 -46.72 4.81 18.17
C PRO A 139 -45.42 4.34 17.55
N ASN A 140 -45.43 3.37 16.63
CA ASN A 140 -44.23 2.72 16.07
C ASN A 140 -44.05 2.91 14.55
N LEU A 141 -44.96 3.59 13.88
CA LEU A 141 -44.96 3.70 12.41
C LEU A 141 -44.58 5.12 12.01
N GLY A 142 -43.82 5.25 10.93
CA GLY A 142 -43.35 6.54 10.46
C GLY A 142 -42.77 6.50 9.06
N HIS A 143 -42.18 7.60 8.64
CA HIS A 143 -41.50 7.76 7.36
C HIS A 143 -40.08 8.29 7.56
N CYS A 144 -39.20 8.03 6.60
CA CYS A 144 -37.89 8.63 6.47
C CYS A 144 -38.02 9.98 5.77
N ALA A 145 -37.69 11.05 6.49
CA ALA A 145 -37.64 12.41 5.95
C ALA A 145 -36.63 12.59 4.80
N GLN A 146 -35.72 11.63 4.62
CA GLN A 146 -34.69 11.65 3.57
C GLN A 146 -35.14 10.96 2.27
N GLY A 147 -36.32 10.32 2.27
CA GLY A 147 -36.87 9.65 1.09
C GLY A 147 -36.18 8.34 0.73
N GLU A 148 -35.61 7.63 1.71
CA GLU A 148 -35.14 6.25 1.53
C GLU A 148 -36.31 5.33 1.11
N PRO A 149 -36.09 4.22 0.39
CA PRO A 149 -37.18 3.37 -0.09
C PRO A 149 -38.03 2.80 1.07
N GLU A 150 -39.34 3.09 1.06
CA GLU A 150 -40.27 2.69 2.12
C GLU A 150 -41.37 1.77 1.60
N ALA A 151 -41.94 0.96 2.49
CA ALA A 151 -43.17 0.27 2.16
C ALA A 151 -44.31 1.31 2.04
N PRO A 152 -45.37 1.03 1.26
CA PRO A 152 -46.52 1.92 1.13
C PRO A 152 -47.19 2.28 2.48
N ALA A 153 -47.05 1.42 3.48
CA ALA A 153 -47.58 1.62 4.83
C ALA A 153 -46.64 2.44 5.74
N GLY A 154 -45.42 2.77 5.30
CA GLY A 154 -44.38 3.39 6.13
C GLY A 154 -43.37 2.38 6.68
N LEU A 155 -42.55 2.84 7.62
CA LEU A 155 -41.45 2.13 8.27
C LEU A 155 -41.77 1.92 9.76
N TRP A 156 -41.51 0.73 10.27
CA TRP A 156 -41.55 0.49 11.71
C TRP A 156 -40.26 0.97 12.37
N ASP A 157 -40.37 1.54 13.56
CA ASP A 157 -39.24 2.07 14.31
C ASP A 157 -38.24 0.96 14.73
N THR A 158 -38.73 -0.26 14.95
CA THR A 158 -37.89 -1.44 15.22
C THR A 158 -37.35 -2.12 13.97
N ASP A 159 -37.78 -1.71 12.77
CA ASP A 159 -37.31 -2.36 11.54
C ASP A 159 -35.82 -2.15 11.37
N ARG A 160 -35.09 -3.26 11.29
CA ARG A 160 -33.66 -3.26 11.00
C ARG A 160 -33.47 -3.29 9.48
N ARG A 161 -32.96 -2.20 8.93
CA ARG A 161 -32.77 -2.05 7.48
C ARG A 161 -31.42 -1.46 7.18
N TRP A 162 -30.94 -1.70 5.98
CA TRP A 162 -29.71 -1.11 5.49
C TRP A 162 -29.98 0.33 5.05
N CYS A 163 -29.29 1.31 5.65
CA CYS A 163 -29.51 2.73 5.41
C CYS A 163 -28.18 3.50 5.42
N ARG A 164 -27.71 3.93 4.23
CA ARG A 164 -26.49 4.76 4.09
C ARG A 164 -26.65 6.16 4.69
N SER A 165 -27.89 6.63 4.80
CA SER A 165 -28.26 7.93 5.33
C SER A 165 -28.50 7.93 6.85
N PHE A 166 -28.25 6.80 7.53
CA PHE A 166 -28.50 6.68 8.96
C PHE A 166 -27.70 7.70 9.76
N LYS A 167 -28.39 8.38 10.69
CA LYS A 167 -27.77 9.26 11.66
C LYS A 167 -28.47 9.07 13.00
N GLN A 168 -27.70 8.68 14.00
CA GLN A 168 -28.21 8.43 15.35
C GLN A 168 -28.91 9.69 15.89
N ALA A 169 -30.12 9.49 16.42
CA ALA A 169 -30.83 10.53 17.15
C ALA A 169 -30.08 10.85 18.45
N PRO A 170 -30.06 12.12 18.90
CA PRO A 170 -29.48 12.45 20.19
C PRO A 170 -30.21 11.70 21.30
N ASP A 171 -29.47 11.17 22.27
CA ASP A 171 -30.06 10.50 23.43
C ASP A 171 -30.99 11.48 24.17
N LYS A 172 -32.26 11.08 24.37
CA LYS A 172 -33.23 11.85 25.16
C LYS A 172 -32.97 11.68 26.66
N GLN A 173 -31.73 11.79 27.10
CA GLN A 173 -31.35 11.65 28.49
C GLN A 173 -30.90 13.03 28.98
N GLU A 174 -31.79 13.75 29.70
CA GLU A 174 -31.45 14.69 30.80
C GLU A 174 -32.61 15.58 31.30
N ASP A 175 -33.85 15.47 30.82
CA ASP A 175 -34.96 16.34 31.30
C ASP A 175 -35.86 15.72 32.39
N SER A 176 -35.38 14.65 33.04
CA SER A 176 -36.14 13.94 34.08
C SER A 176 -35.27 13.67 35.31
N ARG A 177 -34.75 14.73 35.94
CA ARG A 177 -34.36 14.64 37.35
C ARG A 177 -34.99 15.79 38.12
N PRO A 178 -35.86 15.51 39.12
CA PRO A 178 -36.55 16.53 39.91
C PRO A 178 -35.59 17.32 40.81
#